data_AF-A0A537NHY7-F1
#
_entry.id   AF-A0A537NHY7-F1
#
_cell.length_a   1.000
_cell.length_b   1.000
_cell.length_c   1.000
_cell.angle_alpha   90.00
_cell.angle_beta   90.00
_cell.angle_gamma   90.00
#
_symmetry.space_group_name_H-M   'P 1'
#
loop_
_entity.id
_entity.type
_entity.pdbx_description
1 polymer ?
#
loop_
_entity_poly.entity_id
_entity_poly.type
_entity_poly.pdbx_seq_one_letter_code
_entity_poly.pdbx_strand_id
1 'polypeptide(L)'
;MPANVPAGRDLRLDLFRGIALWLIFLDHIPFNVVNWVTIRNYGFSDAAEIFVFISGYTAAFVYGRAMRERGPIAAGARILKRGWQVYVAHVFLFVIYLAEISYVGAKFDNPLFAEEFNLFGFLRSPDVILTQALVLKFKPVNMDVLPLY
;
A
#
# COMPACT_ATOMS: atom_id res chain seq x y z
N MET A 1 -29.02 -33.81 6.86
CA MET A 1 -28.20 -33.05 5.89
C MET A 1 -27.19 -32.24 6.67
N PRO A 2 -25.86 -32.46 6.55
CA PRO A 2 -24.92 -31.60 7.25
C PRO A 2 -24.92 -30.21 6.60
N ALA A 3 -24.99 -29.17 7.44
CA ALA A 3 -24.97 -27.79 7.01
C ALA A 3 -23.63 -27.48 6.30
N ASN A 4 -23.72 -26.87 5.11
CA ASN A 4 -22.59 -26.34 4.37
C ASN A 4 -22.00 -25.15 5.16
N VAL A 5 -21.07 -25.42 6.08
CA VAL A 5 -20.26 -24.37 6.70
C VAL A 5 -19.48 -23.72 5.56
N PRO A 6 -19.70 -22.43 5.23
CA PRO A 6 -18.89 -21.76 4.22
C PRO A 6 -17.45 -21.92 4.68
N ALA A 7 -16.56 -22.48 3.87
CA ALA A 7 -15.15 -22.67 4.22
C ALA A 7 -14.61 -21.34 4.76
N GLY A 8 -14.52 -21.25 6.10
CA GLY A 8 -14.72 -20.02 6.84
C GLY A 8 -13.52 -19.09 6.79
N ARG A 9 -13.79 -17.80 6.82
CA ARG A 9 -12.80 -16.73 7.01
C ARG A 9 -11.93 -17.06 8.22
N ASP A 10 -10.61 -17.18 8.03
CA ASP A 10 -9.69 -17.50 9.12
C ASP A 10 -9.42 -16.24 9.97
N LEU A 11 -10.03 -16.19 11.15
CA LEU A 11 -9.92 -15.08 12.09
C LEU A 11 -8.50 -14.88 12.62
N ARG A 12 -7.65 -15.92 12.59
CA ARG A 12 -6.24 -15.83 13.02
C ARG A 12 -5.46 -14.96 12.05
N LEU A 13 -5.65 -15.19 10.75
CA LEU A 13 -5.03 -14.37 9.70
C LEU A 13 -5.49 -12.92 9.80
N ASP A 14 -6.75 -12.67 10.12
CA ASP A 14 -7.24 -11.30 10.29
C ASP A 14 -6.67 -10.61 11.53
N LEU A 15 -6.51 -11.33 12.64
CA LEU A 15 -5.87 -10.82 13.85
C LEU A 15 -4.43 -10.41 13.57
N PHE A 16 -3.64 -11.30 12.94
CA PHE A 16 -2.24 -11.00 12.60
C PHE A 16 -2.12 -9.86 11.59
N ARG A 17 -3.04 -9.76 10.62
CA ARG A 17 -3.10 -8.60 9.72
C ARG A 17 -3.40 -7.31 10.47
N GLY A 18 -4.33 -7.34 11.44
CA GLY A 18 -4.66 -6.19 12.27
C GLY A 18 -3.50 -5.74 13.16
N ILE A 19 -2.79 -6.68 13.78
CA ILE A 19 -1.58 -6.40 14.58
C ILE A 19 -0.49 -5.81 13.68
N ALA A 20 -0.27 -6.36 12.49
CA ALA A 20 0.72 -5.84 11.56
C ALA A 20 0.41 -4.40 11.11
N LEU A 21 -0.86 -4.05 10.87
CA LEU A 21 -1.29 -2.67 10.60
C LEU A 21 -1.00 -1.73 11.78
N TRP A 22 -1.24 -2.19 13.01
CA TRP A 22 -0.92 -1.44 14.22
C TRP A 22 0.59 -1.21 14.38
N LEU A 23 1.41 -2.22 14.11
CA LEU A 23 2.86 -2.11 14.17
C LEU A 23 3.41 -1.12 13.13
N ILE A 24 2.93 -1.16 11.88
CA ILE A 24 3.31 -0.19 10.85
C ILE A 24 2.96 1.24 11.27
N PHE A 25 1.75 1.43 11.80
CA PHE A 25 1.30 2.74 12.28
C PHE A 25 2.19 3.28 13.40
N LEU A 26 2.48 2.46 14.41
CA LEU A 26 3.35 2.86 15.53
C LEU A 26 4.78 3.16 15.07
N ASP A 27 5.29 2.42 14.09
CA ASP A 27 6.64 2.58 13.55
C ASP A 27 6.82 3.92 12.79
N HIS A 28 5.76 4.43 12.17
CA HIS A 28 5.76 5.67 11.41
C HIS A 28 5.43 6.92 12.24
N ILE A 29 5.20 6.82 13.56
CA ILE A 29 5.04 8.00 14.44
C ILE A 29 6.43 8.42 14.98
N PRO A 30 7.00 9.54 14.53
CA PRO A 30 8.28 10.02 15.03
C PRO A 30 8.17 10.50 16.48
N PHE A 31 9.24 10.32 17.26
CA PHE A 31 9.39 10.75 18.67
C PHE A 31 8.51 10.05 19.72
N ASN A 32 7.99 8.85 19.43
CA ASN A 32 7.27 8.05 20.43
C ASN A 32 8.20 7.03 21.12
N VAL A 33 8.10 6.91 22.45
CA VAL A 33 8.82 5.90 23.27
C VAL A 33 8.50 4.47 22.80
N VAL A 34 7.35 4.27 22.17
CA VAL A 34 6.89 2.99 21.61
C VAL A 34 7.63 2.60 20.32
N ASN A 35 8.28 3.55 19.62
CA ASN A 35 9.12 3.23 18.46
C ASN A 35 10.27 2.29 18.86
N TRP A 36 10.80 2.41 20.08
CA TRP A 36 11.83 1.50 20.60
C TRP A 36 11.34 0.07 20.86
N VAL A 37 10.08 -0.26 20.63
CA VAL A 37 9.55 -1.63 20.76
C VAL A 37 9.29 -2.26 19.38
N THR A 38 9.39 -1.50 18.29
CA THR A 38 9.17 -2.04 16.95
C THR A 38 10.36 -2.89 16.50
N ILE A 39 10.03 -3.98 15.80
CA ILE A 39 11.00 -4.99 15.32
C ILE A 39 12.07 -4.35 14.42
N ARG A 40 11.74 -3.21 13.77
CA ARG A 40 12.66 -2.36 13.01
C ARG A 40 13.96 -2.03 13.74
N ASN A 41 13.91 -1.83 15.06
CA ASN A 41 15.07 -1.42 15.87
C ASN A 41 15.93 -2.60 16.36
N TYR A 42 15.46 -3.84 16.24
CA TYR A 42 16.10 -5.03 16.84
C TYR A 42 16.26 -6.22 15.89
N GLY A 43 15.72 -6.16 14.68
CA GLY A 43 15.75 -7.24 13.69
C GLY A 43 16.28 -6.79 12.32
N PHE A 44 16.65 -7.77 11.50
CA PHE A 44 16.99 -7.57 10.07
C PHE A 44 15.76 -7.27 9.20
N SER A 45 14.57 -7.22 9.79
CA SER A 45 13.29 -7.22 9.09
C SER A 45 12.29 -6.28 9.80
N ASP A 46 11.56 -5.46 9.05
CA ASP A 46 10.63 -4.45 9.57
C ASP A 46 9.17 -4.97 9.56
N ALA A 47 8.26 -4.30 10.29
CA ALA A 47 6.83 -4.57 10.32
C ALA A 47 6.19 -4.58 8.92
N ALA A 48 6.71 -3.78 7.98
CA ALA A 48 6.30 -3.80 6.58
C ALA A 48 6.52 -5.18 5.93
N GLU A 49 7.66 -5.83 6.16
CA GLU A 49 8.00 -7.11 5.55
C GLU A 49 7.14 -8.26 6.11
N ILE A 50 6.85 -8.22 7.41
CA ILE A 50 5.92 -9.15 8.06
C ILE A 50 4.51 -8.99 7.47
N PHE A 51 4.05 -7.75 7.26
CA PHE A 51 2.76 -7.48 6.65
C PHE A 51 2.69 -7.98 5.20
N VAL A 52 3.75 -7.78 4.41
CA VAL A 52 3.89 -8.30 3.05
C VAL A 52 3.80 -9.83 3.04
N PHE A 53 4.55 -10.49 3.94
CA PHE A 53 4.56 -11.94 4.04
C PHE A 53 3.18 -12.52 4.37
N ILE A 54 2.49 -11.99 5.40
CA ILE A 54 1.15 -12.45 5.80
C ILE A 54 0.14 -12.21 4.67
N SER A 55 0.24 -11.08 3.98
CA SER A 55 -0.62 -10.75 2.84
C SER A 55 -0.39 -11.72 1.67
N GLY A 56 0.86 -12.04 1.35
CA GLY A 56 1.24 -13.02 0.33
C GLY A 56 0.75 -14.43 0.66
N TYR A 57 0.93 -14.88 1.91
CA TYR A 57 0.44 -16.17 2.38
C TYR A 57 -1.09 -16.29 2.26
N THR A 58 -1.81 -15.25 2.69
CA THR A 58 -3.28 -15.18 2.59
C THR A 58 -3.73 -15.21 1.13
N ALA A 59 -3.06 -14.46 0.25
CA ALA A 59 -3.33 -14.46 -1.18
C ALA A 59 -3.11 -15.84 -1.80
N ALA A 60 -1.98 -16.50 -1.50
CA ALA A 60 -1.69 -17.85 -1.98
C ALA A 60 -2.74 -18.87 -1.51
N PHE A 61 -3.20 -18.77 -0.26
CA PHE A 61 -4.24 -19.67 0.26
C PHE A 61 -5.60 -19.45 -0.43
N VAL A 62 -6.05 -18.20 -0.54
CA VAL A 62 -7.35 -17.84 -1.14
C VAL A 62 -7.36 -18.09 -2.65
N TYR A 63 -6.37 -17.57 -3.36
CA TYR A 63 -6.30 -17.72 -4.81
C TYR A 63 -5.84 -19.10 -5.24
N GLY A 64 -5.01 -19.80 -4.45
CA GLY A 64 -4.65 -21.19 -4.68
C GLY A 64 -5.84 -22.13 -4.56
N ARG A 65 -6.74 -21.91 -3.58
CA ARG A 65 -8.02 -22.64 -3.52
C ARG A 65 -8.88 -22.34 -4.74
N ALA A 66 -9.01 -21.07 -5.11
CA ALA A 66 -9.72 -20.65 -6.33
C ALA A 66 -9.14 -21.26 -7.61
N MET A 67 -7.81 -21.44 -7.69
CA MET A 67 -7.10 -22.07 -8.81
C MET A 67 -7.47 -23.55 -8.94
N ARG A 68 -7.55 -24.27 -7.81
CA ARG A 68 -7.95 -25.68 -7.79
C ARG A 68 -9.44 -25.88 -8.08
N GLU A 69 -10.31 -25.02 -7.55
CA GLU A 69 -11.76 -25.17 -7.68
C GLU A 69 -12.31 -24.68 -9.02
N ARG A 70 -11.73 -23.61 -9.60
CA ARG A 70 -12.28 -22.93 -10.79
C ARG A 70 -11.29 -22.82 -11.96
N GLY A 71 -10.11 -23.42 -11.82
CA GLY A 71 -9.06 -23.39 -12.82
C GLY A 71 -8.23 -22.10 -12.82
N PRO A 72 -7.07 -22.14 -13.49
CA PRO A 72 -6.08 -21.07 -13.42
C PRO A 72 -6.53 -19.76 -14.05
N ILE A 73 -7.33 -19.83 -15.12
CA ILE A 73 -7.84 -18.64 -15.81
C ILE A 73 -8.78 -17.84 -14.89
N ALA A 74 -9.71 -18.50 -14.21
CA ALA A 74 -10.67 -17.83 -13.32
C ALA A 74 -10.04 -17.30 -12.02
N ALA A 75 -8.98 -17.94 -11.54
CA ALA A 75 -8.19 -17.42 -10.42
C ALA A 75 -7.33 -16.22 -10.85
N GLY A 76 -6.64 -16.32 -11.98
CA GLY A 76 -5.84 -15.24 -12.56
C GLY A 76 -6.68 -13.99 -12.85
N ALA A 77 -7.85 -14.15 -13.46
CA ALA A 77 -8.77 -13.03 -13.71
C ALA A 77 -9.21 -12.32 -12.42
N ARG A 78 -9.40 -13.06 -11.31
CA ARG A 78 -9.73 -12.47 -10.01
C ARG A 78 -8.57 -11.70 -9.40
N ILE A 79 -7.35 -12.24 -9.49
CA ILE A 79 -6.13 -11.54 -9.06
C ILE A 79 -5.96 -10.24 -9.86
N LEU A 80 -6.04 -10.32 -11.19
CA LEU A 80 -5.90 -9.16 -12.09
C LEU A 80 -6.97 -8.10 -11.82
N LYS A 81 -8.24 -8.51 -11.64
CA LYS A 81 -9.31 -7.57 -11.27
C LYS A 81 -9.00 -6.85 -9.96
N ARG A 82 -8.47 -7.56 -8.96
CA ARG A 82 -8.10 -6.96 -7.67
C ARG A 82 -6.92 -6.00 -7.82
N GLY A 83 -5.88 -6.41 -8.56
CA GLY A 83 -4.74 -5.54 -8.88
C GLY A 83 -5.18 -4.28 -9.59
N TRP A 84 -6.08 -4.40 -10.58
CA TRP A 84 -6.66 -3.28 -11.29
C TRP A 84 -7.43 -2.31 -10.39
N GLN A 85 -8.28 -2.83 -9.48
CA GLN A 85 -8.99 -1.97 -8.51
C GLN A 85 -8.04 -1.15 -7.65
N VAL A 86 -6.98 -1.79 -7.17
CA VAL A 86 -5.97 -1.14 -6.33
C VAL A 86 -5.17 -0.12 -7.14
N TYR A 87 -4.79 -0.45 -8.37
CA TYR A 87 -4.13 0.49 -9.29
C TYR A 87 -4.99 1.72 -9.56
N VAL A 88 -6.26 1.54 -9.91
CA VAL A 88 -7.19 2.66 -10.13
C VAL A 88 -7.32 3.51 -8.87
N ALA A 89 -7.50 2.89 -7.70
CA ALA A 89 -7.57 3.61 -6.44
C ALA A 89 -6.28 4.41 -6.15
N HIS A 90 -5.11 3.86 -6.46
CA HIS A 90 -3.83 4.55 -6.32
C HIS A 90 -3.72 5.76 -7.26
N VAL A 91 -4.12 5.62 -8.53
CA VAL A 91 -4.14 6.74 -9.48
C VAL A 91 -5.07 7.86 -9.00
N PHE A 92 -6.28 7.52 -8.53
CA PHE A 92 -7.20 8.53 -7.97
C PHE A 92 -6.60 9.22 -6.75
N LEU A 93 -6.03 8.47 -5.81
CA LEU A 93 -5.42 9.01 -4.60
C LEU A 93 -4.23 9.92 -4.95
N PHE A 94 -3.40 9.51 -5.91
CA PHE A 94 -2.29 10.31 -6.41
C PHE A 94 -2.77 11.66 -7.01
N VAL A 95 -3.83 11.64 -7.82
CA VAL A 95 -4.41 12.86 -8.40
C VAL A 95 -4.95 13.79 -7.31
N ILE A 96 -5.66 13.25 -6.32
CA ILE A 96 -6.18 14.04 -5.18
C ILE A 96 -5.02 14.65 -4.39
N TYR A 97 -4.01 13.85 -4.05
CA TYR A 97 -2.83 14.30 -3.32
C TYR A 97 -2.10 15.43 -4.04
N LEU A 98 -1.91 15.28 -5.36
CA LEU A 98 -1.30 16.30 -6.20
C LEU A 98 -2.12 17.60 -6.22
N ALA A 99 -3.46 17.49 -6.30
CA ALA A 99 -4.35 18.64 -6.26
C ALA A 99 -4.30 19.37 -4.91
N GLU A 100 -4.32 18.63 -3.79
CA GLU A 100 -4.22 19.20 -2.45
C GLU A 100 -2.90 19.93 -2.25
N ILE A 101 -1.78 19.29 -2.59
CA ILE A 101 -0.45 19.88 -2.46
C ILE A 101 -0.33 21.13 -3.34
N SER A 102 -0.82 21.09 -4.59
CA SER A 102 -0.78 22.25 -5.49
C SER A 102 -1.61 23.42 -4.95
N TYR A 103 -2.79 23.14 -4.41
CA TYR A 103 -3.67 24.15 -3.81
C TYR A 103 -3.07 24.78 -2.56
N VAL A 104 -2.51 23.97 -1.65
CA VAL A 104 -1.85 24.45 -0.43
C VAL A 104 -0.60 25.23 -0.80
N GLY A 105 0.25 24.73 -1.70
CA GLY A 105 1.45 25.42 -2.16
C GLY A 105 1.14 26.80 -2.74
N ALA A 106 0.12 26.91 -3.60
CA ALA A 106 -0.30 28.19 -4.19
C ALA A 106 -0.90 29.17 -3.16
N LYS A 107 -1.54 28.66 -2.11
CA LYS A 107 -2.22 29.48 -1.09
C LYS A 107 -1.26 30.05 -0.05
N PHE A 108 -0.19 29.31 0.30
CA PHE A 108 0.70 29.67 1.40
C PHE A 108 2.05 30.25 0.96
N ASP A 109 2.35 30.27 -0.35
CA ASP A 109 3.54 30.88 -0.98
C ASP A 109 4.86 30.58 -0.24
N ASN A 110 4.96 29.36 0.29
CA ASN A 110 6.04 28.97 1.19
C ASN A 110 7.00 27.98 0.48
N PRO A 111 8.25 28.38 0.21
CA PRO A 111 9.22 27.58 -0.55
C PRO A 111 9.61 26.25 0.12
N LEU A 112 9.39 26.09 1.44
CA LEU A 112 9.65 24.84 2.16
C LEU A 112 8.72 23.69 1.73
N PHE A 113 7.45 23.97 1.41
CA PHE A 113 6.52 22.94 0.92
C PHE A 113 6.93 22.44 -0.47
N ALA A 114 7.53 23.30 -1.28
CA ALA A 114 7.92 22.95 -2.63
C ALA A 114 9.14 22.01 -2.67
N GLU A 115 10.03 22.09 -1.67
CA GLU A 115 11.17 21.18 -1.46
C GLU A 115 10.75 19.85 -0.80
N GLU A 116 9.95 19.90 0.26
CA GLU A 116 9.60 18.73 1.08
C GLU A 116 8.70 17.72 0.35
N PHE A 117 7.82 18.20 -0.55
CA PHE A 117 6.92 17.36 -1.35
C PHE A 117 7.42 17.06 -2.77
N ASN A 118 8.67 17.42 -3.08
CA ASN A 118 9.27 17.25 -4.42
C ASN A 118 8.49 17.96 -5.56
N LEU A 119 7.72 19.00 -5.19
CA LEU A 119 6.89 19.81 -6.08
C LEU A 119 7.71 20.57 -7.12
N PHE A 120 8.94 20.98 -6.78
CA PHE A 120 9.84 21.64 -7.74
C PHE A 120 10.17 20.75 -8.95
N GLY A 121 10.29 19.43 -8.76
CA GLY A 121 10.45 18.47 -9.85
C GLY A 121 9.18 18.34 -10.71
N PHE A 122 8.01 18.36 -10.06
CA PHE A 122 6.71 18.25 -10.74
C PHE A 122 6.38 19.50 -11.56
N LEU A 123 6.53 20.70 -11.01
CA LEU A 123 6.22 21.96 -11.70
C LEU A 123 7.14 22.20 -12.90
N ARG A 124 8.36 21.64 -12.89
CA ARG A 124 9.34 21.80 -13.98
C ARG A 124 9.12 20.83 -15.14
N SER A 125 8.58 19.64 -14.87
CA SER A 125 8.34 18.60 -15.89
C SER A 125 7.12 17.74 -15.51
N PRO A 126 5.92 18.32 -15.51
CA PRO A 126 4.71 17.67 -14.99
C PRO A 126 4.33 16.44 -15.83
N ASP A 127 4.60 16.46 -17.13
CA ASP A 127 4.40 15.38 -18.09
C ASP A 127 5.30 14.16 -17.79
N VAL A 128 6.58 14.41 -17.47
CA VAL A 128 7.54 13.36 -17.11
C VAL A 128 7.21 12.75 -15.75
N ILE A 129 6.79 13.56 -14.77
CA ILE A 129 6.43 13.03 -13.44
C ILE A 129 5.10 12.28 -13.47
N LEU A 130 4.09 12.74 -14.23
CA LEU A 130 2.82 12.01 -14.38
C LEU A 130 3.06 10.63 -14.99
N THR A 131 3.87 10.56 -16.05
CA THR A 131 4.20 9.29 -16.71
C THR A 131 4.99 8.37 -15.80
N GLN A 132 5.97 8.89 -15.05
CA GLN A 132 6.70 8.10 -14.06
C GLN A 132 5.81 7.63 -12.90
N ALA A 133 4.84 8.43 -12.44
CA ALA A 133 3.89 8.03 -11.40
C ALA A 133 2.92 6.95 -11.91
N LEU A 134 2.42 7.07 -13.13
CA LEU A 134 1.53 6.08 -13.76
C LEU A 134 2.20 4.72 -13.99
N VAL A 135 3.53 4.73 -14.20
CA VAL A 135 4.38 3.53 -14.37
C VAL A 135 5.00 3.09 -13.01
N LEU A 136 4.56 3.69 -11.89
CA LEU A 136 5.02 3.37 -10.52
C LEU A 136 6.53 3.58 -10.29
N LYS A 137 7.20 4.37 -11.13
CA LYS A 137 8.63 4.74 -10.98
C LYS A 137 8.82 5.94 -10.08
N PHE A 138 7.86 6.86 -10.06
CA PHE A 138 7.88 8.01 -9.18
C PHE A 138 7.26 7.64 -7.83
N LYS A 139 7.97 7.95 -6.74
CA LYS A 139 7.55 7.68 -5.36
C LYS A 139 7.41 9.01 -4.61
N PRO A 140 6.22 9.65 -4.66
CA PRO A 140 5.94 10.79 -3.81
C PRO A 140 5.98 10.35 -2.34
N VAL A 141 6.51 11.20 -1.46
CA VAL A 141 6.49 10.97 -0.01
C VAL A 141 5.08 10.57 0.43
N ASN A 142 4.96 9.47 1.18
CA ASN A 142 3.72 8.84 1.66
C ASN A 142 2.91 8.02 0.62
N MET A 143 3.37 7.88 -0.63
CA MET A 143 2.71 7.08 -1.68
C MET A 143 3.52 5.82 -2.06
N ASP A 144 4.54 5.48 -1.28
CA ASP A 144 5.56 4.48 -1.61
C ASP A 144 5.06 3.03 -1.53
N VAL A 145 3.90 2.83 -0.91
CA VAL A 145 3.36 1.51 -0.58
C VAL A 145 3.07 0.68 -1.83
N LEU A 146 2.50 1.27 -2.88
CA LEU A 146 2.20 0.51 -4.10
C LEU A 146 3.44 0.21 -4.94
N PRO A 147 4.33 1.19 -5.22
CA PRO A 147 5.60 0.97 -5.92
C PRO A 147 6.59 0.02 -5.23
N LEU A 148 6.26 -0.51 -4.04
CA LEU A 148 7.04 -1.52 -3.34
C LEU A 148 6.69 -2.95 -3.80
N TYR A 149 5.47 -3.17 -4.30
CA TYR A 149 4.96 -4.48 -4.75
C TYR A 149 5.09 -4.66 -6.26
#